data_AF-A0A6P0P1Z1-F1
#
_entry.id   AF-A0A6P0P1Z1-F1
#
_cell.length_a   1.000
_cell.length_b   1.000
_cell.length_c   1.000
_cell.angle_alpha   90.00
_cell.angle_beta   90.00
_cell.angle_gamma   90.00
#
_symmetry.space_group_name_H-M   'P 1'
#
loop_
_entity.id
_entity.type
_entity.pdbx_description
1 polymer ?
#
loop_
_entity_poly.entity_id
_entity_poly.type
_entity_poly.pdbx_seq_one_letter_code
_entity_poly.pdbx_strand_id
1 'polypeptide(L)'
;MGLLSLTIGVKGLWNAAVRDGYKPNSRKLREVFTNHTKPLYPWMKNLSSKVYQYAFINLGEAFKRFFQGLGKYPRFKKKGRSDSFTIDNCGKPIELNGWSHKLPFLGIVKTYEQE
;
A
#
# COMPACT_ATOMS: atom_id res chain seq x y z
N MET A 1 14.09 -9.12 0.20
CA MET A 1 14.69 -8.01 -0.58
C MET A 1 13.67 -7.14 -1.35
N GLY A 2 12.47 -7.60 -1.73
CA GLY A 2 11.55 -6.83 -2.61
C GLY A 2 10.83 -5.60 -2.02
N LEU A 3 10.29 -5.68 -0.79
CA LEU A 3 9.46 -4.61 -0.21
C LEU A 3 10.22 -3.30 0.09
N LEU A 4 11.52 -3.38 0.40
CA LEU A 4 12.36 -2.21 0.69
C LEU A 4 12.61 -1.36 -0.58
N SER A 5 12.67 -1.98 -1.76
CA SER A 5 12.90 -1.28 -3.03
C SER A 5 11.66 -0.50 -3.50
N LEU A 6 10.46 -1.02 -3.24
CA LEU A 6 9.20 -0.33 -3.53
C LEU A 6 9.08 0.96 -2.69
N THR A 7 9.42 0.89 -1.40
CA THR A 7 9.39 2.06 -0.52
C THR A 7 10.38 3.15 -0.92
N ILE A 8 11.55 2.78 -1.44
CA ILE A 8 12.55 3.76 -1.91
C ILE A 8 12.06 4.47 -3.18
N GLY A 9 11.55 3.72 -4.16
CA GLY A 9 11.03 4.29 -5.40
C GLY A 9 9.84 5.22 -5.19
N VAL A 10 8.86 4.79 -4.39
CA VAL A 10 7.66 5.60 -4.08
C VAL A 10 8.02 6.85 -3.26
N LYS A 11 8.94 6.72 -2.29
CA LYS A 11 9.42 7.85 -1.47
C LYS A 11 10.18 8.88 -2.30
N GLY A 12 11.06 8.44 -3.20
CA GLY A 12 11.82 9.33 -4.09
C GLY A 12 10.92 10.13 -5.02
N LEU A 13 9.96 9.46 -5.67
CA LEU A 13 8.99 10.10 -6.58
C LEU A 13 8.13 11.14 -5.84
N TRP A 14 7.70 10.80 -4.62
CA TRP A 14 6.88 11.69 -3.80
C TRP A 14 7.67 12.90 -3.29
N ASN A 15 8.90 12.71 -2.81
CA ASN A 15 9.74 13.81 -2.35
C ASN A 15 10.07 14.79 -3.48
N ALA A 16 10.29 14.30 -4.70
CA ALA A 16 10.45 15.16 -5.88
C ALA A 16 9.18 15.98 -6.16
N ALA A 17 8.01 15.35 -6.15
CA ALA A 17 6.74 16.03 -6.39
C ALA A 17 6.40 17.10 -5.33
N VAL A 18 6.74 16.85 -4.05
CA VAL A 18 6.52 17.83 -2.96
C VAL A 18 7.50 19.00 -3.06
N ARG A 19 8.76 18.76 -3.49
CA ARG A 19 9.77 19.81 -3.68
C ARG A 19 9.37 20.80 -4.78
N ASP A 20 8.72 20.32 -5.83
CA ASP A 20 8.32 21.13 -6.98
C ASP A 20 7.01 21.92 -6.73
N GLY A 21 6.53 21.98 -5.48
CA GLY A 21 5.33 22.75 -5.09
C GLY A 21 4.01 22.17 -5.56
N TYR A 22 4.02 20.99 -6.19
CA TYR A 22 2.80 20.31 -6.59
C TYR A 22 2.11 19.72 -5.35
N LYS A 23 0.78 19.84 -5.27
CA LYS A 23 -0.06 18.92 -4.49
C LYS A 23 -0.17 17.65 -5.33
N PRO A 24 0.65 16.61 -5.11
CA PRO A 24 0.65 15.45 -5.97
C PRO A 24 -0.74 14.81 -6.01
N ASN A 25 -1.31 14.74 -7.22
CA ASN A 25 -2.52 13.99 -7.48
C ASN A 25 -2.17 12.50 -7.54
N SER A 26 -2.74 11.69 -6.63
CA SER A 26 -2.50 10.25 -6.54
C SER A 26 -2.69 9.52 -7.88
N ARG A 27 -3.55 10.05 -8.77
CA ARG A 27 -3.75 9.52 -10.13
C ARG A 27 -2.49 9.61 -10.98
N LYS A 28 -1.84 10.78 -10.99
CA LYS A 28 -0.68 11.06 -11.84
C LYS A 28 0.57 10.34 -11.35
N LEU A 29 0.74 10.23 -10.03
CA LEU A 29 1.82 9.42 -9.45
C LEU A 29 1.68 7.94 -9.77
N ARG A 30 0.45 7.40 -9.74
CA ARG A 30 0.20 6.02 -10.13
C ARG A 30 0.55 5.77 -11.60
N GLU A 31 0.23 6.71 -12.47
CA GLU A 31 0.55 6.66 -13.89
C GLU A 31 2.07 6.64 -14.12
N VAL A 32 2.80 7.59 -13.52
CA VAL A 32 4.26 7.64 -13.58
C VAL A 32 4.89 6.37 -13.01
N PHE A 33 4.41 5.87 -11.87
CA PHE A 33 4.90 4.63 -11.28
C PHE A 33 4.67 3.42 -12.19
N THR A 34 3.50 3.31 -12.80
CA THR A 34 3.14 2.17 -13.65
C THR A 34 3.99 2.15 -14.92
N ASN A 35 4.29 3.31 -15.49
CA ASN A 35 5.03 3.42 -16.75
C ASN A 35 6.55 3.38 -16.56
N HIS A 36 7.08 4.02 -15.52
CA HIS A 36 8.53 4.19 -15.35
C HIS A 36 9.14 3.30 -14.27
N THR A 37 8.42 3.02 -13.18
CA THR A 37 8.99 2.32 -12.02
C THR A 37 8.66 0.83 -12.03
N LYS A 38 7.42 0.45 -12.32
CA LYS A 38 6.96 -0.94 -12.33
C LYS A 38 7.77 -1.85 -13.28
N PRO A 39 8.17 -1.42 -14.49
CA PRO A 39 8.96 -2.27 -15.39
C PRO A 39 10.35 -2.61 -14.83
N LEU A 40 10.91 -1.77 -13.96
CA LEU A 40 12.23 -1.99 -13.34
C LEU A 40 12.19 -3.08 -12.26
N TYR A 41 11.01 -3.55 -11.87
CA TYR A 41 10.83 -4.53 -10.80
C TYR A 41 10.04 -5.76 -11.28
N PRO A 42 10.69 -6.72 -11.96
CA PRO A 42 10.01 -7.88 -12.54
C PRO A 42 9.17 -8.70 -11.55
N TRP A 43 9.60 -8.79 -10.30
CA TRP A 43 8.89 -9.49 -9.22
C TRP A 43 7.51 -8.90 -8.90
N MET A 44 7.26 -7.63 -9.24
CA MET A 44 5.95 -7.00 -9.05
C MET A 44 4.88 -7.56 -10.00
N LYS A 45 5.25 -8.28 -11.07
CA LYS A 45 4.28 -8.97 -11.93
C LYS A 45 3.51 -10.06 -11.17
N ASN A 46 4.13 -10.65 -10.16
CA ASN A 46 3.52 -11.69 -9.32
C ASN A 46 2.62 -11.10 -8.22
N LEU A 47 2.62 -9.78 -8.04
CA LEU A 47 1.79 -9.10 -7.06
C LEU A 47 0.48 -8.64 -7.71
N SER A 48 -0.59 -8.69 -6.92
CA SER A 48 -1.86 -8.07 -7.29
C SER A 48 -1.64 -6.58 -7.58
N SER A 49 -2.30 -6.10 -8.64
CA SER A 49 -2.27 -4.69 -9.04
C SER A 49 -2.79 -3.76 -7.94
N LYS A 50 -3.56 -4.31 -7.00
CA LYS A 50 -4.16 -3.62 -5.86
C LYS A 50 -3.16 -3.20 -4.81
N VAL A 51 -2.06 -3.94 -4.66
CA VAL A 51 -1.03 -3.68 -3.65
C VAL A 51 -0.46 -2.26 -3.80
N TYR A 52 -0.05 -1.89 -5.02
CA TYR A 52 0.47 -0.55 -5.26
C TYR A 52 -0.63 0.51 -5.31
N GLN A 53 -1.85 0.16 -5.72
CA GLN A 53 -2.98 1.10 -5.70
C GLN A 53 -3.29 1.58 -4.28
N TYR A 54 -3.42 0.65 -3.33
CA TYR A 54 -3.64 0.99 -1.92
C TYR A 54 -2.46 1.75 -1.32
N ALA A 55 -1.21 1.44 -1.72
CA ALA A 55 -0.05 2.21 -1.29
C ALA A 55 -0.18 3.70 -1.66
N PHE A 56 -0.62 4.03 -2.89
CA PHE A 56 -0.84 5.42 -3.31
C PHE A 56 -2.06 6.07 -2.66
N ILE A 57 -3.15 5.33 -2.42
CA ILE A 57 -4.34 5.83 -1.72
C ILE A 57 -3.96 6.23 -0.28
N ASN A 58 -3.34 5.31 0.46
CA ASN A 58 -2.93 5.54 1.85
C ASN A 58 -1.90 6.68 1.95
N LEU A 59 -0.99 6.79 0.98
CA LEU A 59 -0.04 7.90 0.91
C LEU A 59 -0.75 9.23 0.70
N GLY A 60 -1.70 9.30 -0.26
CA GLY A 60 -2.50 10.50 -0.50
C GLY A 60 -3.30 10.93 0.71
N GLU A 61 -3.94 9.98 1.41
CA GLU A 61 -4.68 10.26 2.64
C GLU A 61 -3.76 10.75 3.77
N ALA A 62 -2.61 10.12 3.98
CA ALA A 62 -1.65 10.52 5.00
C ALA A 62 -1.16 11.97 4.79
N PHE A 63 -0.85 12.34 3.55
CA PHE A 63 -0.47 13.72 3.23
C PHE A 63 -1.64 14.70 3.34
N LYS A 64 -2.86 14.31 2.97
CA LYS A 64 -4.06 15.13 3.20
C LYS A 64 -4.20 15.47 4.69
N ARG A 65 -4.05 14.48 5.58
CA ARG A 65 -4.12 14.67 7.03
C ARG A 65 -2.97 15.55 7.56
N PHE A 66 -1.76 15.38 7.03
CA PHE A 66 -0.62 16.22 7.36
C PHE A 66 -0.87 17.70 7.01
N PHE A 67 -1.36 17.99 5.79
CA PHE A 67 -1.68 19.35 5.38
C PHE A 67 -2.85 19.97 6.14
N GLN A 68 -3.76 19.14 6.67
CA GLN A 68 -4.85 19.57 7.56
C GLN A 68 -4.40 19.78 9.02
N GLY A 69 -3.13 19.51 9.36
CA GLY A 69 -2.63 19.61 10.73
C GLY A 69 -3.12 18.48 11.66
N LEU A 70 -3.83 17.48 11.14
CA LEU A 70 -4.39 16.35 11.90
C LEU A 70 -3.35 15.27 12.23
N GLY A 71 -2.12 15.41 11.75
CA GLY A 71 -1.07 14.40 11.92
C GLY A 71 0.33 14.92 11.59
N LYS A 72 1.33 14.14 12.02
CA LYS A 72 2.75 14.40 11.70
C LYS A 72 3.05 14.02 10.25
N TYR A 73 4.22 14.43 9.77
CA TYR A 73 4.70 14.08 8.43
C TYR A 73 4.63 12.55 8.18
N PRO A 74 4.06 12.09 7.06
CA PRO A 74 3.88 10.66 6.79
C PRO A 74 5.21 9.89 6.78
N ARG A 75 5.22 8.73 7.45
CA ARG A 75 6.37 7.81 7.46
C ARG A 75 5.97 6.48 6.85
N PHE A 76 6.79 5.95 5.96
CA PHE A 76 6.59 4.63 5.38
C PHE A 76 6.70 3.55 6.48
N LYS A 77 5.84 2.52 6.39
CA LYS A 77 5.86 1.39 7.33
C LYS A 77 7.20 0.65 7.25
N LYS A 78 7.71 0.22 8.41
CA LYS A 78 8.88 -0.65 8.52
C LYS A 78 8.38 -2.10 8.60
N LYS A 79 8.97 -2.99 7.80
CA LYS A 79 8.68 -4.43 7.86
C LYS A 79 8.88 -4.98 9.27
N GLY A 80 7.99 -5.84 9.74
CA GLY A 80 8.04 -6.47 11.06
C GLY A 80 7.53 -5.58 12.20
N ARG A 81 6.93 -4.42 11.88
CA ARG A 81 6.35 -3.49 12.85
C ARG A 81 4.93 -3.13 12.39
N SER A 82 3.93 -3.66 13.07
CA SER A 82 2.51 -3.41 12.76
C SER A 82 2.20 -3.69 11.27
N ASP A 83 2.66 -4.85 10.81
CA ASP A 83 2.41 -5.35 9.47
C ASP A 83 0.89 -5.60 9.32
N SER A 84 0.33 -5.15 8.20
CA SER A 84 -1.09 -5.25 7.92
C SER A 84 -1.26 -5.73 6.48
N PHE A 85 -2.25 -6.59 6.27
CA PHE A 85 -2.65 -7.03 4.95
C PHE A 85 -4.07 -6.54 4.66
N THR A 86 -4.31 -6.09 3.44
CA THR A 86 -5.62 -5.60 3.01
C THR A 86 -6.06 -6.43 1.81
N ILE A 87 -7.27 -6.95 1.91
CA ILE A 87 -7.95 -7.71 0.86
C ILE A 87 -9.12 -6.86 0.43
N ASP A 88 -9.25 -6.64 -0.88
CA ASP A 88 -10.38 -5.92 -1.45
C ASP A 88 -11.59 -6.84 -1.65
N ASN A 89 -12.79 -6.29 -1.52
CA ASN A 89 -14.06 -7.01 -1.66
C ASN A 89 -14.40 -7.40 -3.12
N CYS A 90 -13.40 -7.45 -4.02
CA CYS A 90 -13.61 -7.82 -5.42
C CYS A 90 -13.44 -9.33 -5.69
N GLY A 91 -13.11 -10.12 -4.65
CA GLY A 91 -13.00 -11.56 -4.71
C GLY A 91 -14.18 -12.27 -4.03
N LYS A 92 -14.07 -13.59 -3.86
CA LYS A 92 -14.99 -14.34 -3.00
C LYS A 92 -14.90 -13.75 -1.58
N PRO A 93 -16.03 -13.41 -0.94
CA PRO A 93 -16.04 -13.05 0.48
C PRO A 93 -15.34 -14.14 1.30
N ILE A 94 -14.53 -13.72 2.27
CA ILE A 94 -13.91 -14.63 3.21
C ILE A 94 -14.97 -14.95 4.24
N GLU A 95 -15.43 -16.20 4.24
CA GLU A 95 -16.37 -16.69 5.25
C GLU A 95 -15.65 -16.78 6.60
N LEU A 96 -16.12 -16.00 7.57
CA LEU A 96 -15.56 -15.95 8.91
C LEU A 96 -16.22 -16.99 9.81
N ASN A 97 -16.00 -18.28 9.50
CA ASN A 97 -16.56 -19.37 10.30
C ASN A 97 -15.60 -19.79 11.44
N GLY A 98 -15.95 -19.48 12.69
CA GLY A 98 -15.20 -19.91 13.88
C GLY A 98 -13.86 -19.18 14.06
N TRP A 99 -12.86 -19.84 14.67
CA TRP A 99 -11.59 -19.20 15.04
C TRP A 99 -10.49 -19.29 13.98
N SER A 100 -10.77 -19.84 12.79
CA SER A 100 -9.73 -20.12 11.79
C SER A 100 -10.25 -19.86 10.39
N HIS A 101 -9.59 -18.95 9.67
CA HIS A 101 -10.01 -18.53 8.34
C HIS A 101 -8.89 -18.71 7.32
N LYS A 102 -9.25 -19.19 6.14
CA LYS A 102 -8.31 -19.37 5.04
C LYS A 102 -8.21 -18.07 4.24
N LEU A 103 -7.08 -17.39 4.37
CA LEU A 103 -6.77 -16.19 3.62
C LEU A 103 -5.97 -16.52 2.35
N PRO A 104 -6.19 -15.78 1.25
CA PRO A 104 -5.32 -15.87 0.08
C PRO A 104 -3.90 -15.45 0.46
N PHE A 105 -2.90 -16.20 -0.04
CA PHE A 105 -1.44 -16.03 0.19
C PHE A 105 -0.91 -16.27 1.61
N LEU A 106 -1.70 -16.01 2.65
CA LEU A 106 -1.29 -16.18 4.06
C LEU A 106 -1.62 -17.56 4.65
N GLY A 107 -2.50 -18.33 4.01
CA GLY A 107 -2.94 -19.62 4.54
C GLY A 107 -3.98 -19.47 5.64
N ILE A 108 -3.96 -20.38 6.61
CA ILE A 108 -4.93 -20.38 7.72
C ILE A 108 -4.46 -19.42 8.80
N VAL A 109 -5.31 -18.47 9.17
CA VAL A 109 -5.06 -17.48 10.22
C VAL A 109 -6.09 -17.65 11.32
N LYS A 110 -5.65 -17.52 12.58
CA LYS A 110 -6.54 -17.52 13.75
C LYS A 110 -6.96 -16.11 14.13
N THR A 111 -8.23 -15.91 14.38
CA THR A 111 -8.87 -14.66 14.81
C THR A 111 -9.62 -14.90 16.11
N TYR A 112 -9.77 -13.83 16.91
CA TYR A 112 -10.49 -13.87 18.20
C TYR A 112 -11.95 -13.40 18.07
N GLU A 113 -12.34 -12.93 16.90
CA GLU A 113 -13.70 -12.45 16.62
C GLU A 113 -14.56 -13.66 16.23
N GLN A 114 -15.54 -14.00 17.09
CA GLN A 114 -16.66 -14.87 16.73
C GLN A 114 -17.78 -13.97 16.20
N GLU A 115 -18.33 -14.30 15.02
CA GLU A 115 -19.58 -13.71 14.53
C GLU A 115 -20.73 -13.90 15.54
#